data_AF-A0A1U7VRD0-F1
#
_entry.id   AF-A0A1U7VRD0-F1
#
_cell.length_a   1.000
_cell.length_b   1.000
_cell.length_c   1.000
_cell.angle_alpha   90.00
_cell.angle_beta   90.00
_cell.angle_gamma   90.00
#
_symmetry.space_group_name_H-M   'P 1'
#
loop_
_entity.id
_entity.type
_entity.pdbx_description
1 polymer ?
#
loop_
_entity_poly.entity_id
_entity_poly.type
_entity_poly.pdbx_seq_one_letter_code
_entity_poly.pdbx_strand_id
1 'polypeptide(L)'
;MDHTPSVRSSSTGRASMSVRTSATTTTTGAIVPPSRSSLRTPISVPPIEPPSSRLREKRLTPELGRIDLKGSGNEHEAFALRDELDMLQEENDVILDKLRHTEEQREEAEARVRLLEKQVASLGEGLSLEAKLLSRKQEALRQREAALKAAQQTKDGRDEEITILRTEIENLKDDTANAMEQLQEAESEAKALRTMTQRMILTHEEMEEVVLKRCWLSRYWGLAVHYGICADIAGVKHEHWSSFAPLPFEVVISAGQKAREESWSGGDDSDRSKRVRDISDLSGEGNIESMLSVEMALRELASLKVEDAVILALAQPRRSNVVRQSSDPKSSADPKLMDAYELSQEESEDVLFKEAWLTYFWRRAKMHCVEEDIAEERLQFWINRSGQTPTTHDSVDVERGLIELRKLGIEQQLWEASRKEIDQPSVTNGKMTAESEASP
;
A
#
# COMPACT_ATOMS: atom_id res chain seq x y z
N MET A 1 11.80 40.47 17.06
CA MET A 1 10.78 40.09 18.05
C MET A 1 10.26 38.73 17.63
N ASP A 2 10.93 37.73 18.16
CA ASP A 2 10.63 36.30 18.04
C ASP A 2 9.42 35.92 18.89
N HIS A 3 8.63 34.94 18.44
CA HIS A 3 7.99 33.96 19.32
C HIS A 3 7.83 32.61 18.62
N THR A 4 8.87 31.78 18.73
CA THR A 4 8.74 30.36 19.10
C THR A 4 8.80 30.25 20.63
N PRO A 5 8.19 29.21 21.25
CA PRO A 5 8.98 28.11 21.86
C PRO A 5 8.28 26.74 21.70
N SER A 6 8.95 25.62 21.41
CA SER A 6 10.00 24.85 22.13
C SER A 6 9.50 23.82 23.14
N VAL A 7 9.44 22.56 22.67
CA VAL A 7 10.05 21.32 23.21
C VAL A 7 10.28 21.19 24.73
N ARG A 8 9.79 20.07 25.31
CA ARG A 8 10.59 19.22 26.21
C ARG A 8 10.09 17.76 26.23
N SER A 9 11.02 16.86 25.90
CA SER A 9 10.97 15.40 26.05
C SER A 9 11.48 14.96 27.43
N SER A 10 11.00 13.81 27.92
CA SER A 10 11.77 12.73 28.59
C SER A 10 10.83 11.58 28.96
N SER A 11 10.97 10.39 28.34
CA SER A 11 11.61 9.16 28.91
C SER A 11 10.60 8.33 29.75
N THR A 12 10.40 7.01 29.67
CA THR A 12 11.16 5.84 29.20
C THR A 12 10.17 4.66 29.18
N GLY A 13 10.27 3.67 28.28
CA GLY A 13 9.51 2.41 28.45
C GLY A 13 9.38 1.50 27.23
N ARG A 14 10.50 0.91 26.79
CA ARG A 14 10.61 -0.30 25.94
C ARG A 14 10.08 -1.53 26.76
N ALA A 15 9.65 -2.68 26.26
CA ALA A 15 9.72 -3.34 24.95
C ALA A 15 8.71 -4.51 24.88
N SER A 16 8.54 -5.01 23.66
CA SER A 16 7.74 -6.15 23.20
C SER A 16 8.12 -7.54 23.73
N MET A 17 7.10 -8.42 23.68
CA MET A 17 7.07 -9.88 23.39
C MET A 17 8.28 -10.77 23.72
N SER A 18 8.03 -11.92 24.36
CA SER A 18 8.68 -13.18 23.98
C SER A 18 7.98 -14.44 24.49
N VAL A 19 8.27 -15.51 23.77
CA VAL A 19 7.76 -16.89 23.75
C VAL A 19 8.47 -17.79 24.77
N ARG A 20 7.87 -18.96 25.03
CA ARG A 20 8.43 -20.26 25.51
C ARG A 20 9.95 -20.45 25.24
N THR A 21 10.81 -21.21 25.94
CA THR A 21 10.71 -22.38 26.86
C THR A 21 12.14 -22.71 27.40
N SER A 22 12.19 -23.48 28.50
CA SER A 22 13.20 -24.49 28.90
C SER A 22 14.65 -24.09 29.25
N ALA A 23 15.14 -24.49 30.45
CA ALA A 23 15.94 -25.71 30.69
C ALA A 23 16.88 -25.61 31.92
N THR A 24 17.01 -26.73 32.69
CA THR A 24 18.23 -27.27 33.36
C THR A 24 18.96 -26.40 34.42
N THR A 25 19.47 -26.82 35.59
CA THR A 25 20.17 -28.05 35.99
C THR A 25 20.65 -27.93 37.48
N THR A 26 20.81 -29.07 38.17
CA THR A 26 21.93 -29.39 39.11
C THR A 26 21.91 -28.96 40.60
N THR A 27 21.59 -29.94 41.46
CA THR A 27 22.39 -30.49 42.59
C THR A 27 22.63 -29.67 43.88
N THR A 28 22.09 -30.13 45.02
CA THR A 28 22.82 -30.81 46.13
C THR A 28 21.97 -30.90 47.41
N GLY A 29 22.04 -32.04 48.10
CA GLY A 29 22.08 -32.08 49.58
C GLY A 29 20.85 -32.60 50.34
N ALA A 30 20.85 -33.93 50.58
CA ALA A 30 20.49 -34.66 51.82
C ALA A 30 19.24 -34.23 52.64
N ILE A 31 18.29 -35.12 52.99
CA ILE A 31 18.41 -36.22 53.98
C ILE A 31 17.40 -37.36 53.66
N VAL A 32 17.76 -38.58 54.10
CA VAL A 32 17.39 -39.96 53.71
C VAL A 32 16.61 -40.66 54.89
N PRO A 33 16.10 -41.93 54.85
CA PRO A 33 14.67 -42.29 54.74
C PRO A 33 14.31 -43.35 55.85
N PRO A 34 13.81 -44.61 55.68
CA PRO A 34 14.10 -45.58 54.61
C PRO A 34 12.91 -46.38 54.02
N SER A 35 13.25 -46.97 52.89
CA SER A 35 12.64 -48.08 52.16
C SER A 35 12.48 -49.38 52.98
N ARG A 36 11.54 -50.22 52.56
CA ARG A 36 11.66 -51.69 52.65
C ARG A 36 11.24 -52.36 51.36
N SER A 37 11.90 -53.48 51.12
CA SER A 37 12.25 -54.08 49.85
C SER A 37 11.72 -55.51 49.73
N SER A 38 11.72 -55.97 48.48
CA SER A 38 12.13 -57.32 48.04
C SER A 38 11.12 -58.48 48.07
N LEU A 39 11.13 -59.14 46.91
CA LEU A 39 10.62 -60.44 46.55
C LEU A 39 11.36 -61.61 47.26
N ARG A 40 10.65 -62.76 47.33
CA ARG A 40 11.14 -64.17 47.30
C ARG A 40 11.89 -64.67 48.57
N THR A 41 11.74 -65.89 49.12
CA THR A 41 11.15 -67.19 48.73
C THR A 41 10.98 -68.07 50.00
N PRO A 42 10.84 -69.42 49.93
CA PRO A 42 9.82 -70.24 50.59
C PRO A 42 10.14 -70.60 52.06
N ILE A 43 9.18 -71.19 52.79
CA ILE A 43 9.49 -72.23 53.80
C ILE A 43 8.29 -73.17 53.95
N SER A 44 8.68 -74.43 54.09
CA SER A 44 7.93 -75.66 54.17
C SER A 44 6.80 -75.71 55.19
N VAL A 45 5.80 -76.50 54.82
CA VAL A 45 4.88 -77.22 55.72
C VAL A 45 5.66 -77.88 56.87
N PRO A 46 5.31 -77.65 58.14
CA PRO A 46 5.61 -78.58 59.21
C PRO A 46 4.60 -79.75 59.16
N PRO A 47 5.06 -81.00 59.19
CA PRO A 47 4.19 -82.15 59.33
C PRO A 47 3.67 -82.21 60.77
N ILE A 48 2.36 -82.34 60.94
CA ILE A 48 1.78 -82.75 62.23
C ILE A 48 1.24 -84.16 62.05
N GLU A 49 2.06 -85.05 62.58
CA GLU A 49 1.92 -86.46 62.84
C GLU A 49 0.65 -86.77 63.69
N PRO A 50 0.03 -87.95 63.53
CA PRO A 50 -1.21 -88.31 64.22
C PRO A 50 -0.96 -88.61 65.70
N PRO A 51 -1.93 -88.39 66.61
CA PRO A 51 -1.86 -89.02 67.91
C PRO A 51 -2.29 -90.48 67.79
N SER A 52 -1.25 -91.31 67.73
CA SER A 52 -1.21 -92.71 68.10
C SER A 52 -1.70 -92.95 69.54
N SER A 53 -2.45 -94.04 69.69
CA SER A 53 -2.49 -94.93 70.85
C SER A 53 -3.08 -94.42 72.18
N ARG A 54 -4.13 -95.11 72.65
CA ARG A 54 -4.12 -95.99 73.85
C ARG A 54 -5.53 -96.10 74.43
N LEU A 55 -6.21 -97.19 74.11
CA LEU A 55 -6.94 -98.00 75.10
C LEU A 55 -7.07 -99.40 74.49
N ARG A 56 -6.02 -100.21 74.59
CA ARG A 56 -5.89 -101.26 75.63
C ARG A 56 -7.09 -102.20 75.57
N GLU A 57 -7.00 -103.25 74.76
CA GLU A 57 -6.55 -104.59 75.16
C GLU A 57 -7.47 -105.25 76.20
N LYS A 58 -8.05 -106.38 75.77
CA LYS A 58 -8.17 -107.70 76.42
C LYS A 58 -9.53 -108.28 76.00
N ARG A 59 -9.62 -109.14 74.97
CA ARG A 59 -9.19 -110.55 74.99
C ARG A 59 -9.34 -111.12 76.40
N LEU A 60 -10.38 -111.90 76.62
CA LEU A 60 -10.28 -113.36 76.77
C LEU A 60 -11.69 -113.93 77.02
N THR A 61 -12.12 -114.76 76.08
CA THR A 61 -12.90 -115.98 76.28
C THR A 61 -12.20 -116.90 77.31
N PRO A 62 -12.73 -118.09 77.62
CA PRO A 62 -14.02 -118.48 78.21
C PRO A 62 -13.75 -119.34 79.47
N GLU A 63 -14.73 -119.60 80.37
CA GLU A 63 -14.49 -120.64 81.40
C GLU A 63 -15.69 -121.57 81.62
N LEU A 64 -15.53 -122.72 80.98
CA LEU A 64 -15.98 -124.05 81.34
C LEU A 64 -16.13 -124.27 82.86
N GLY A 65 -17.36 -124.57 83.30
CA GLY A 65 -17.67 -125.00 84.66
C GLY A 65 -18.67 -126.16 84.64
N ARG A 66 -18.26 -127.29 84.08
CA ARG A 66 -18.94 -128.58 84.21
C ARG A 66 -18.80 -129.05 85.66
N ILE A 67 -19.89 -129.11 86.43
CA ILE A 67 -19.97 -129.88 87.68
C ILE A 67 -21.25 -130.71 87.62
N ASP A 68 -21.05 -132.02 87.49
CA ASP A 68 -22.07 -133.06 87.60
C ASP A 68 -22.77 -133.00 88.96
N LEU A 69 -24.11 -133.03 88.98
CA LEU A 69 -24.91 -133.68 90.04
C LEU A 69 -26.36 -133.87 89.57
N LYS A 70 -26.55 -135.02 88.92
CA LYS A 70 -27.74 -135.89 88.97
C LYS A 70 -28.97 -135.32 89.70
N GLY A 71 -30.06 -135.07 88.97
CA GLY A 71 -31.40 -134.95 89.57
C GLY A 71 -32.42 -134.17 88.74
N SER A 72 -33.10 -134.85 87.81
CA SER A 72 -34.46 -134.59 87.27
C SER A 72 -34.93 -133.13 87.05
N GLY A 73 -35.01 -132.72 85.77
CA GLY A 73 -35.99 -131.75 85.25
C GLY A 73 -35.53 -130.29 85.18
N ASN A 74 -35.25 -129.78 83.97
CA ASN A 74 -35.47 -128.38 83.53
C ASN A 74 -34.94 -128.14 82.09
N GLU A 75 -35.86 -128.02 81.11
CA GLU A 75 -35.58 -127.76 79.67
C GLU A 75 -36.03 -126.35 79.22
N HIS A 76 -36.46 -125.47 80.14
CA HIS A 76 -37.21 -124.25 79.77
C HIS A 76 -36.37 -122.95 79.62
N GLU A 77 -35.29 -122.74 80.39
CA GLU A 77 -34.51 -121.48 80.36
C GLU A 77 -33.53 -121.35 79.17
N ALA A 78 -33.05 -122.46 78.60
CA ALA A 78 -32.10 -122.46 77.48
C ALA A 78 -32.73 -122.07 76.13
N PHE A 79 -34.06 -122.18 76.00
CA PHE A 79 -34.79 -121.77 74.79
C PHE A 79 -35.02 -120.25 74.76
N ALA A 80 -35.27 -119.60 75.91
CA ALA A 80 -35.54 -118.16 75.97
C ALA A 80 -34.31 -117.30 75.62
N LEU A 81 -33.11 -117.70 76.07
CA LEU A 81 -31.87 -116.96 75.75
C LEU A 81 -31.41 -117.12 74.29
N ARG A 82 -31.81 -118.20 73.60
CA ARG A 82 -31.52 -118.39 72.18
C ARG A 82 -32.40 -117.51 71.30
N ASP A 83 -33.67 -117.38 71.67
CA ASP A 83 -34.62 -116.51 70.98
C ASP A 83 -34.20 -115.03 71.06
N GLU A 84 -33.68 -114.60 72.22
CA GLU A 84 -33.16 -113.23 72.40
C GLU A 84 -31.88 -112.96 71.59
N LEU A 85 -30.98 -113.95 71.49
CA LEU A 85 -29.79 -113.87 70.64
C LEU A 85 -30.17 -113.79 69.15
N ASP A 86 -31.14 -114.59 68.72
CA ASP A 86 -31.64 -114.56 67.34
C ASP A 86 -32.33 -113.22 67.01
N MET A 87 -33.14 -112.67 67.93
CA MET A 87 -33.71 -111.33 67.76
C MET A 87 -32.64 -110.23 67.73
N LEU A 88 -31.63 -110.29 68.60
CA LEU A 88 -30.54 -109.30 68.61
C LEU A 88 -29.63 -109.44 67.37
N GLN A 89 -29.46 -110.65 66.84
CA GLN A 89 -28.75 -110.91 65.60
C GLN A 89 -29.52 -110.28 64.42
N GLU A 90 -30.85 -110.48 64.38
CA GLU A 90 -31.73 -109.86 63.38
C GLU A 90 -31.75 -108.33 63.50
N GLU A 91 -31.78 -107.78 64.72
CA GLU A 91 -31.64 -106.33 64.95
C GLU A 91 -30.27 -105.80 64.52
N ASN A 92 -29.19 -106.55 64.73
CA ASN A 92 -27.85 -106.17 64.25
C ASN A 92 -27.81 -106.14 62.72
N ASP A 93 -28.37 -107.14 62.06
CA ASP A 93 -28.45 -107.22 60.61
C ASP A 93 -29.28 -106.05 60.06
N VAL A 94 -30.40 -105.71 60.70
CA VAL A 94 -31.23 -104.54 60.37
C VAL A 94 -30.46 -103.21 60.56
N ILE A 95 -29.63 -103.09 61.59
CA ILE A 95 -28.81 -101.89 61.83
C ILE A 95 -27.69 -101.78 60.80
N LEU A 96 -27.03 -102.88 60.45
CA LEU A 96 -26.00 -102.92 59.42
C LEU A 96 -26.57 -102.54 58.05
N ASP A 97 -27.78 -102.99 57.71
CA ASP A 97 -28.47 -102.58 56.49
C ASP A 97 -28.84 -101.10 56.48
N LYS A 98 -29.32 -100.55 57.60
CA LYS A 98 -29.56 -99.11 57.74
C LYS A 98 -28.27 -98.30 57.60
N LEU A 99 -27.17 -98.76 58.20
CA LEU A 99 -25.87 -98.10 58.11
C LEU A 99 -25.39 -98.05 56.66
N ARG A 100 -25.46 -99.19 55.95
CA ARG A 100 -25.13 -99.30 54.53
C ARG A 100 -25.97 -98.34 53.68
N HIS A 101 -27.27 -98.28 53.91
CA HIS A 101 -28.16 -97.38 53.18
C HIS A 101 -27.84 -95.89 53.46
N THR A 102 -27.52 -95.53 54.70
CA THR A 102 -27.10 -94.16 55.03
C THR A 102 -25.72 -93.81 54.49
N GLU A 103 -24.81 -94.78 54.38
CA GLU A 103 -23.49 -94.63 53.76
C GLU A 103 -23.62 -94.44 52.25
N GLU A 104 -24.48 -95.21 51.58
CA GLU A 104 -24.85 -94.99 50.17
C GLU A 104 -25.46 -93.59 49.96
N GLN A 105 -26.40 -93.15 50.81
CA GLN A 105 -26.95 -91.80 50.74
C GLN A 105 -25.90 -90.71 51.00
N ARG A 106 -24.92 -90.96 51.89
CA ARG A 106 -23.79 -90.06 52.16
C ARG A 106 -22.87 -89.96 50.95
N GLU A 107 -22.53 -91.08 50.32
CA GLU A 107 -21.73 -91.12 49.10
C GLU A 107 -22.42 -90.41 47.93
N GLU A 108 -23.74 -90.60 47.77
CA GLU A 108 -24.53 -89.86 46.78
C GLU A 108 -24.53 -88.35 47.05
N ALA A 109 -24.69 -87.93 48.30
CA ALA A 109 -24.65 -86.52 48.68
C ALA A 109 -23.26 -85.91 48.44
N GLU A 110 -22.18 -86.63 48.78
CA GLU A 110 -20.81 -86.21 48.48
C GLU A 110 -20.55 -86.13 46.98
N ALA A 111 -21.06 -87.09 46.19
CA ALA A 111 -20.94 -87.06 44.73
C ALA A 111 -21.66 -85.82 44.15
N ARG A 112 -22.83 -85.45 44.69
CA ARG A 112 -23.55 -84.22 44.31
C ARG A 112 -22.77 -82.95 44.69
N VAL A 113 -22.15 -82.90 45.87
CA VAL A 113 -21.29 -81.78 46.29
C VAL A 113 -20.09 -81.63 45.35
N ARG A 114 -19.39 -82.73 45.05
CA ARG A 114 -18.25 -82.70 44.10
C ARG A 114 -18.67 -82.22 42.71
N LEU A 115 -19.89 -82.52 42.28
CA LEU A 115 -20.42 -82.06 40.99
C LEU A 115 -20.71 -80.55 41.02
N LEU A 116 -21.29 -80.04 42.12
CA LEU A 116 -21.51 -78.60 42.32
C LEU A 116 -20.19 -77.83 42.44
N GLU A 117 -19.18 -78.35 43.14
CA GLU A 117 -17.85 -77.74 43.20
C GLU A 117 -17.21 -77.59 41.81
N LYS A 118 -17.36 -78.60 40.96
CA LYS A 118 -16.90 -78.52 39.55
C LYS A 118 -17.65 -77.45 38.77
N GLN A 119 -18.96 -77.29 38.98
CA GLN A 119 -19.76 -76.23 38.35
C GLN A 119 -19.37 -74.84 38.88
N VAL A 120 -19.12 -74.70 40.19
CA VAL A 120 -18.65 -73.44 40.79
C VAL A 120 -17.25 -73.09 40.27
N ALA A 121 -16.36 -74.07 40.12
CA ALA A 121 -15.04 -73.88 39.55
C ALA A 121 -15.12 -73.44 38.07
N SER A 122 -15.96 -74.08 37.24
CA SER A 122 -16.12 -73.71 35.84
C SER A 122 -16.78 -72.34 35.67
N LEU A 123 -17.73 -71.96 36.52
CA LEU A 123 -18.30 -70.61 36.59
C LEU A 123 -17.24 -69.59 37.03
N GLY A 124 -16.40 -69.92 38.01
CA GLY A 124 -15.30 -69.06 38.46
C GLY A 124 -14.25 -68.79 37.38
N GLU A 125 -13.93 -69.78 36.55
CA GLU A 125 -13.08 -69.61 35.37
C GLU A 125 -13.73 -68.70 34.31
N GLY A 126 -15.03 -68.86 34.04
CA GLY A 126 -15.79 -67.99 33.14
C GLY A 126 -15.78 -66.52 33.58
N LEU A 127 -16.05 -66.26 34.86
CA LEU A 127 -15.99 -64.91 35.46
C LEU A 127 -14.58 -64.32 35.43
N SER A 128 -13.54 -65.14 35.65
CA SER A 128 -12.14 -64.73 35.57
C SER A 128 -11.72 -64.34 34.14
N LEU A 129 -12.18 -65.09 33.13
CA LEU A 129 -11.97 -64.77 31.73
C LEU A 129 -12.70 -63.48 31.33
N GLU A 130 -13.94 -63.30 31.81
CA GLU A 130 -14.72 -62.08 31.58
C GLU A 130 -14.02 -60.85 32.19
N ALA A 131 -13.52 -60.94 33.44
CA ALA A 131 -12.78 -59.86 34.09
C ALA A 131 -11.49 -59.48 33.33
N LYS A 132 -10.75 -60.46 32.78
CA LYS A 132 -9.56 -60.21 31.94
C LYS A 132 -9.94 -59.52 30.63
N LEU A 133 -11.03 -59.95 29.99
CA LEU A 133 -11.53 -59.37 28.75
C LEU A 133 -12.01 -57.93 28.98
N LEU A 134 -12.70 -57.67 30.10
CA LEU A 134 -13.16 -56.36 30.51
C LEU A 134 -11.98 -55.43 30.83
N SER A 135 -10.97 -55.93 31.54
CA SER A 135 -9.72 -55.19 31.79
C SER A 135 -9.01 -54.82 30.48
N ARG A 136 -8.89 -55.76 29.53
CA ARG A 136 -8.30 -55.50 28.21
C ARG A 136 -9.10 -54.47 27.40
N LYS A 137 -10.44 -54.52 27.47
CA LYS A 137 -11.31 -53.52 26.83
C LYS A 137 -11.13 -52.15 27.47
N GLN A 138 -11.04 -52.07 28.79
CA GLN A 138 -10.80 -50.82 29.51
C GLN A 138 -9.43 -50.22 29.18
N GLU A 139 -8.39 -51.06 29.07
CA GLU A 139 -7.04 -50.66 28.63
C GLU A 139 -7.08 -50.11 27.19
N ALA A 140 -7.76 -50.82 26.28
CA ALA A 140 -7.90 -50.40 24.88
C ALA A 140 -8.69 -49.10 24.74
N LEU A 141 -9.72 -48.88 25.57
CA LEU A 141 -10.45 -47.62 25.62
C LEU A 141 -9.57 -46.49 26.16
N ARG A 142 -8.81 -46.72 27.24
CA ARG A 142 -7.83 -45.74 27.74
C ARG A 142 -6.80 -45.36 26.69
N GLN A 143 -6.29 -46.33 25.93
CA GLN A 143 -5.36 -46.08 24.83
C GLN A 143 -6.01 -45.24 23.72
N ARG A 144 -7.26 -45.55 23.34
CA ARG A 144 -8.01 -44.75 22.36
C ARG A 144 -8.27 -43.33 22.84
N GLU A 145 -8.63 -43.14 24.12
CA GLU A 145 -8.81 -41.81 24.72
C GLU A 145 -7.50 -41.01 24.73
N ALA A 146 -6.37 -41.65 25.05
CA ALA A 146 -5.06 -41.01 25.00
C ALA A 146 -4.66 -40.62 23.57
N ALA A 147 -4.89 -41.50 22.59
CA ALA A 147 -4.64 -41.23 21.18
C ALA A 147 -5.52 -40.08 20.65
N LEU A 148 -6.80 -40.04 21.05
CA LEU A 148 -7.71 -38.93 20.70
C LEU A 148 -7.24 -37.61 21.31
N LYS A 149 -6.84 -37.59 22.59
CA LYS A 149 -6.29 -36.38 23.23
C LYS A 149 -5.01 -35.90 22.55
N ALA A 150 -4.10 -36.80 22.18
CA ALA A 150 -2.89 -36.45 21.45
C ALA A 150 -3.22 -35.89 20.05
N ALA A 151 -4.12 -36.54 19.31
CA ALA A 151 -4.58 -36.06 18.01
C ALA A 151 -5.25 -34.69 18.11
N GLN A 152 -6.06 -34.46 19.15
CA GLN A 152 -6.72 -33.17 19.39
C GLN A 152 -5.70 -32.06 19.69
N GLN A 153 -4.72 -32.30 20.56
CA GLN A 153 -3.65 -31.31 20.82
C GLN A 153 -2.84 -30.97 19.56
N THR A 154 -2.52 -31.96 18.71
CA THR A 154 -1.82 -31.70 17.44
C THR A 154 -2.69 -30.98 16.41
N LYS A 155 -4.01 -31.15 16.48
CA LYS A 155 -4.94 -30.43 15.61
C LYS A 155 -5.09 -28.98 16.09
N ASP A 156 -5.30 -28.76 17.39
CA ASP A 156 -5.44 -27.44 17.97
C ASP A 156 -4.18 -26.58 17.71
N GLY A 157 -2.98 -27.15 17.86
CA GLY A 157 -1.74 -26.45 17.52
C GLY A 157 -1.61 -26.10 16.02
N ARG A 158 -2.06 -26.98 15.13
CA ARG A 158 -2.11 -26.67 13.68
C ARG A 158 -3.17 -25.63 13.35
N ASP A 159 -4.31 -25.67 14.01
CA ASP A 159 -5.38 -24.70 13.82
C ASP A 159 -4.92 -23.31 14.29
N GLU A 160 -4.17 -23.21 15.41
CA GLU A 160 -3.51 -21.98 15.86
C GLU A 160 -2.49 -21.46 14.82
N GLU A 161 -1.60 -22.30 14.30
CA GLU A 161 -0.66 -21.92 13.23
C GLU A 161 -1.38 -21.42 11.96
N ILE A 162 -2.47 -22.09 11.56
CA ILE A 162 -3.31 -21.66 10.43
C ILE A 162 -3.95 -20.30 10.71
N THR A 163 -4.40 -20.03 11.93
CA THR A 163 -4.93 -18.71 12.29
C THR A 163 -3.87 -17.62 12.23
N ILE A 164 -2.65 -17.89 12.71
CA ILE A 164 -1.52 -16.95 12.65
C ILE A 164 -1.18 -16.63 11.19
N LEU A 165 -1.02 -17.66 10.34
CA LEU A 165 -0.72 -17.48 8.92
C LEU A 165 -1.81 -16.69 8.19
N ARG A 166 -3.09 -16.92 8.51
CA ARG A 166 -4.20 -16.14 7.94
C ARG A 166 -4.12 -14.67 8.33
N THR A 167 -3.82 -14.36 9.60
CA THR A 167 -3.65 -12.98 10.04
C THR A 167 -2.45 -12.30 9.40
N GLU A 168 -1.34 -13.03 9.22
CA GLU A 168 -0.15 -12.52 8.53
C GLU A 168 -0.42 -12.26 7.06
N ILE A 169 -1.15 -13.14 6.36
CA ILE A 169 -1.59 -12.91 4.97
C ILE A 169 -2.46 -11.67 4.87
N GLU A 170 -3.38 -11.46 5.80
CA GLU A 170 -4.25 -10.29 5.78
C GLU A 170 -3.47 -8.99 6.01
N ASN A 171 -2.57 -8.98 7.00
CA ASN A 171 -1.66 -7.85 7.23
C ASN A 171 -0.80 -7.56 5.99
N LEU A 172 -0.25 -8.59 5.33
CA LEU A 172 0.55 -8.41 4.12
C LEU A 172 -0.26 -7.86 2.94
N LYS A 173 -1.55 -8.22 2.83
CA LYS A 173 -2.43 -7.63 1.82
C LYS A 173 -2.71 -6.16 2.11
N ASP A 174 -2.98 -5.82 3.37
CA ASP A 174 -3.19 -4.43 3.79
C ASP A 174 -1.92 -3.60 3.54
N ASP A 175 -0.75 -4.13 3.91
CA ASP A 175 0.55 -3.50 3.63
C ASP A 175 0.80 -3.33 2.12
N THR A 176 0.42 -4.32 1.31
CA THR A 176 0.51 -4.23 -0.15
C THR A 176 -0.43 -3.17 -0.70
N ALA A 177 -1.67 -3.09 -0.20
CA ALA A 177 -2.64 -2.07 -0.60
C ALA A 177 -2.15 -0.66 -0.23
N ASN A 178 -1.62 -0.48 0.98
CA ASN A 178 -1.02 0.77 1.43
C ASN A 178 0.19 1.17 0.56
N ALA A 179 1.05 0.21 0.20
CA ALA A 179 2.20 0.46 -0.67
C ALA A 179 1.76 0.84 -2.10
N MET A 180 0.68 0.24 -2.62
CA MET A 180 0.11 0.61 -3.92
C MET A 180 -0.49 2.02 -3.90
N GLU A 181 -1.19 2.40 -2.82
CA GLU A 181 -1.72 3.75 -2.64
C GLU A 181 -0.58 4.80 -2.60
N GLN A 182 0.47 4.54 -1.81
CA GLN A 182 1.65 5.41 -1.76
C GLN A 182 2.36 5.54 -3.11
N LEU A 183 2.45 4.45 -3.88
CA LEU A 183 3.03 4.49 -5.22
C LEU A 183 2.19 5.33 -6.17
N GLN A 184 0.86 5.21 -6.12
CA GLN A 184 -0.04 6.01 -6.93
C GLN A 184 0.01 7.50 -6.55
N GLU A 185 0.08 7.81 -5.24
CA GLU A 185 0.26 9.18 -4.75
C GLU A 185 1.59 9.77 -5.26
N ALA A 186 2.71 9.06 -5.05
CA ALA A 186 4.02 9.48 -5.51
C ALA A 186 4.10 9.62 -7.04
N GLU A 187 3.42 8.76 -7.80
CA GLU A 187 3.33 8.89 -9.25
C GLU A 187 2.55 10.15 -9.66
N SER A 188 1.45 10.45 -8.97
CA SER A 188 0.65 11.65 -9.21
C SER A 188 1.43 12.93 -8.88
N GLU A 189 2.20 12.94 -7.78
CA GLU A 189 3.10 14.03 -7.39
C GLU A 189 4.23 14.20 -8.40
N ALA A 190 4.88 13.10 -8.82
CA ALA A 190 5.92 13.15 -9.85
C ALA A 190 5.37 13.68 -11.18
N LYS A 191 4.14 13.32 -11.56
CA LYS A 191 3.47 13.87 -12.74
C LYS A 191 3.22 15.38 -12.58
N ALA A 192 2.71 15.82 -11.43
CA ALA A 192 2.49 17.23 -11.14
C ALA A 192 3.80 18.04 -11.18
N LEU A 193 4.88 17.53 -10.59
CA LEU A 193 6.20 18.16 -10.62
C LEU A 193 6.78 18.26 -12.04
N ARG A 194 6.61 17.23 -12.88
CA ARG A 194 7.01 17.29 -14.29
C ARG A 194 6.23 18.37 -15.05
N THR A 195 4.91 18.43 -14.88
CA THR A 195 4.07 19.48 -15.47
C THR A 195 4.51 20.87 -15.00
N MET A 196 4.76 21.04 -13.70
CA MET A 196 5.26 22.31 -13.16
C MET A 196 6.61 22.70 -13.77
N THR A 197 7.55 21.77 -13.88
CA THR A 197 8.87 22.02 -14.49
C THR A 197 8.73 22.41 -15.96
N GLN A 198 7.85 21.74 -16.71
CA GLN A 198 7.58 22.08 -18.10
C GLN A 198 6.99 23.49 -18.26
N ARG A 199 6.11 23.91 -17.34
CA ARG A 199 5.57 25.28 -17.31
C ARG A 199 6.64 26.34 -16.99
N MET A 200 7.74 25.98 -16.33
CA MET A 200 8.81 26.95 -16.05
C MET A 200 9.68 27.26 -17.28
N ILE A 201 9.62 26.43 -18.32
CA ILE A 201 10.38 26.60 -19.55
C ILE A 201 9.52 27.37 -20.54
N LEU A 202 10.10 28.37 -21.21
CA LEU A 202 9.42 29.13 -22.25
C LEU A 202 9.38 28.33 -23.55
N THR A 203 8.25 28.38 -24.24
CA THR A 203 8.16 27.90 -25.62
C THR A 203 8.98 28.79 -26.55
N HIS A 204 9.24 28.31 -27.76
CA HIS A 204 9.99 29.10 -28.73
C HIS A 204 9.29 30.44 -29.06
N GLU A 205 7.97 30.44 -29.21
CA GLU A 205 7.21 31.67 -29.47
C GLU A 205 7.21 32.62 -28.27
N GLU A 206 7.12 32.09 -27.04
CA GLU A 206 7.24 32.91 -25.84
C GLU A 206 8.63 33.54 -25.73
N MET A 207 9.68 32.83 -26.15
CA MET A 207 11.03 33.37 -26.22
C MET A 207 11.17 34.45 -27.30
N GLU A 208 10.55 34.29 -28.48
CA GLU A 208 10.48 35.37 -29.48
C GLU A 208 9.82 36.62 -28.89
N GLU A 209 8.71 36.46 -28.17
CA GLU A 209 8.00 37.56 -27.51
C GLU A 209 8.87 38.27 -26.46
N VAL A 210 9.61 37.51 -25.62
CA VAL A 210 10.58 38.07 -24.67
C VAL A 210 11.61 38.95 -25.39
N VAL A 211 12.15 38.49 -26.51
CA VAL A 211 13.13 39.24 -27.30
C VAL A 211 12.52 40.52 -27.85
N LEU A 212 11.30 40.47 -28.41
CA LEU A 212 10.61 41.66 -28.91
C LEU A 212 10.37 42.67 -27.79
N LYS A 213 9.88 42.22 -26.63
CA LYS A 213 9.64 43.10 -25.47
C LYS A 213 10.93 43.72 -24.92
N ARG A 214 12.06 43.00 -24.93
CA ARG A 214 13.38 43.57 -24.64
C ARG A 214 13.80 44.63 -25.67
N CYS A 215 13.49 44.42 -26.95
CA CYS A 215 13.74 45.41 -28.00
C CYS A 215 12.93 46.69 -27.76
N TRP A 216 11.66 46.55 -27.38
CA TRP A 216 10.81 47.68 -26.99
C TRP A 216 11.45 48.46 -25.83
N LEU A 217 11.78 47.79 -24.72
CA LEU A 217 12.45 48.41 -23.57
C LEU A 217 13.75 49.11 -23.96
N SER A 218 14.63 48.43 -24.70
CA SER A 218 15.92 48.96 -25.16
C SER A 218 15.74 50.24 -25.97
N ARG A 219 14.81 50.22 -26.96
CA ARG A 219 14.52 51.38 -27.82
C ARG A 219 13.95 52.55 -27.04
N TYR A 220 12.91 52.35 -26.24
CA TYR A 220 12.24 53.46 -25.55
C TYR A 220 13.09 54.06 -24.43
N TRP A 221 13.86 53.26 -23.69
CA TRP A 221 14.83 53.81 -22.75
C TRP A 221 15.96 54.55 -23.48
N GLY A 222 16.40 54.08 -24.65
CA GLY A 222 17.38 54.79 -25.48
C GLY A 222 16.87 56.14 -25.98
N LEU A 223 15.63 56.21 -26.46
CA LEU A 223 14.97 57.46 -26.83
C LEU A 223 14.78 58.37 -25.62
N ALA A 224 14.45 57.80 -24.45
CA ALA A 224 14.34 58.58 -23.21
C ALA A 224 15.67 59.25 -22.84
N VAL A 225 16.81 58.54 -22.99
CA VAL A 225 18.15 59.14 -22.82
C VAL A 225 18.36 60.28 -23.81
N HIS A 226 18.05 60.05 -25.08
CA HIS A 226 18.25 61.05 -26.14
C HIS A 226 17.48 62.35 -25.87
N TYR A 227 16.24 62.23 -25.40
CA TYR A 227 15.34 63.35 -25.14
C TYR A 227 15.39 63.87 -23.70
N GLY A 228 16.24 63.31 -22.83
CA GLY A 228 16.35 63.71 -21.42
C GLY A 228 15.12 63.39 -20.56
N ILE A 229 14.35 62.37 -20.95
CA ILE A 229 13.17 61.89 -20.21
C ILE A 229 13.66 60.93 -19.12
N CYS A 230 13.22 61.15 -17.86
CA CYS A 230 13.67 60.34 -16.71
C CYS A 230 15.21 60.21 -16.63
N ALA A 231 15.91 61.34 -16.79
CA ALA A 231 17.36 61.40 -16.96
C ALA A 231 18.18 60.76 -15.82
N ASP A 232 17.59 60.63 -14.62
CA ASP A 232 18.16 59.99 -13.45
C ASP A 232 18.26 58.46 -13.57
N ILE A 233 17.39 57.82 -14.35
CA ILE A 233 17.32 56.35 -14.48
C ILE A 233 17.48 55.85 -15.92
N ALA A 234 17.16 56.67 -16.93
CA ALA A 234 17.08 56.23 -18.32
C ALA A 234 18.41 55.67 -18.84
N GLY A 235 19.54 56.26 -18.44
CA GLY A 235 20.87 55.78 -18.84
C GLY A 235 21.14 54.36 -18.38
N VAL A 236 20.92 54.09 -17.09
CA VAL A 236 21.14 52.76 -16.49
C VAL A 236 20.16 51.73 -17.06
N LYS A 237 18.90 52.11 -17.26
CA LYS A 237 17.88 51.23 -17.85
C LYS A 237 18.21 50.89 -19.30
N HIS A 238 18.60 51.89 -20.10
CA HIS A 238 18.99 51.67 -21.49
C HIS A 238 20.23 50.77 -21.60
N GLU A 239 21.26 51.01 -20.78
CA GLU A 239 22.45 50.17 -20.75
C GLU A 239 22.11 48.70 -20.46
N HIS A 240 21.26 48.45 -19.45
CA HIS A 240 20.80 47.11 -19.11
C HIS A 240 20.00 46.45 -20.25
N TRP A 241 18.99 47.12 -20.81
CA TRP A 241 18.14 46.50 -21.84
C TRP A 241 18.83 46.38 -23.21
N SER A 242 19.76 47.30 -23.51
CA SER A 242 20.56 47.24 -24.74
C SER A 242 21.56 46.07 -24.74
N SER A 243 22.03 45.60 -23.57
CA SER A 243 22.86 44.39 -23.53
C SER A 243 22.11 43.13 -23.97
N PHE A 244 20.78 43.10 -23.80
CA PHE A 244 19.93 42.00 -24.26
C PHE A 244 19.40 42.20 -25.68
N ALA A 245 19.21 43.46 -26.09
CA ALA A 245 18.69 43.83 -27.40
C ALA A 245 19.53 44.97 -28.00
N PRO A 246 20.71 44.67 -28.59
CA PRO A 246 21.61 45.68 -29.13
C PRO A 246 21.14 46.27 -30.47
N LEU A 247 20.28 45.55 -31.20
CA LEU A 247 19.70 45.99 -32.48
C LEU A 247 18.16 45.95 -32.41
N PRO A 248 17.54 46.74 -31.52
CA PRO A 248 16.12 46.61 -31.22
C PRO A 248 15.23 46.88 -32.44
N PHE A 249 15.60 47.87 -33.26
CA PHE A 249 14.86 48.20 -34.47
C PHE A 249 14.87 47.05 -35.47
N GLU A 250 16.06 46.56 -35.84
CA GLU A 250 16.19 45.53 -36.88
C GLU A 250 15.53 44.21 -36.51
N VAL A 251 15.59 43.83 -35.24
CA VAL A 251 14.93 42.60 -34.74
C VAL A 251 13.41 42.71 -34.88
N VAL A 252 12.81 43.83 -34.47
CA VAL A 252 11.36 44.02 -34.55
C VAL A 252 10.89 44.16 -36.00
N ILE A 253 11.62 44.90 -36.83
CA ILE A 253 11.30 45.00 -38.27
C ILE A 253 11.38 43.64 -38.94
N SER A 254 12.43 42.85 -38.66
CA SER A 254 12.59 41.50 -39.20
C SER A 254 11.46 40.58 -38.76
N ALA A 255 11.04 40.66 -37.49
CA ALA A 255 9.91 39.88 -36.98
C ALA A 255 8.59 40.26 -37.67
N GLY A 256 8.32 41.55 -37.86
CA GLY A 256 7.16 42.03 -38.62
C GLY A 256 7.18 41.59 -40.08
N GLN A 257 8.36 41.63 -40.73
CA GLN A 257 8.54 41.18 -42.11
C GLN A 257 8.32 39.67 -42.24
N LYS A 258 8.88 38.86 -41.33
CA LYS A 258 8.62 37.40 -41.26
C LYS A 258 7.12 37.13 -41.09
N ALA A 259 6.49 37.84 -40.16
CA ALA A 259 5.05 37.78 -39.91
C ALA A 259 4.20 38.32 -41.08
N ARG A 260 4.79 38.89 -42.12
CA ARG A 260 4.10 39.23 -43.38
C ARG A 260 4.29 38.12 -44.42
N GLU A 261 5.50 37.61 -44.55
CA GLU A 261 5.92 36.69 -45.61
C GLU A 261 5.41 35.25 -45.45
N GLU A 262 4.97 34.85 -44.25
CA GLU A 262 4.46 33.50 -43.91
C GLU A 262 3.19 33.04 -44.67
N SER A 263 2.86 33.67 -45.81
CA SER A 263 1.85 33.17 -46.75
C SER A 263 2.44 32.52 -48.01
N TRP A 264 3.76 32.54 -48.23
CA TRP A 264 4.37 32.04 -49.47
C TRP A 264 5.29 30.85 -49.17
N SER A 265 4.92 29.69 -49.69
CA SER A 265 5.63 28.39 -49.70
C SER A 265 5.41 27.45 -48.51
N GLY A 266 4.51 26.48 -48.72
CA GLY A 266 4.71 25.15 -48.17
C GLY A 266 5.98 24.56 -48.79
N GLY A 267 6.99 24.33 -47.97
CA GLY A 267 8.27 23.80 -48.43
C GLY A 267 9.31 23.78 -47.31
N ASP A 268 9.42 22.62 -46.68
CA ASP A 268 10.53 22.20 -45.82
C ASP A 268 10.60 22.78 -44.39
N ASP A 269 9.96 22.06 -43.46
CA ASP A 269 10.03 22.24 -42.01
C ASP A 269 11.47 22.13 -41.43
N SER A 270 12.39 21.55 -42.22
CA SER A 270 13.81 21.41 -41.88
C SER A 270 14.54 22.75 -41.77
N ASP A 271 14.30 23.67 -42.71
CA ASP A 271 15.02 24.96 -42.80
C ASP A 271 14.42 26.01 -41.84
N ARG A 272 13.14 25.82 -41.46
CA ARG A 272 12.46 26.57 -40.39
C ARG A 272 13.19 26.41 -39.06
N SER A 273 13.61 25.20 -38.71
CA SER A 273 14.39 24.95 -37.48
C SER A 273 15.78 25.59 -37.47
N LYS A 274 16.35 25.92 -38.64
CA LYS A 274 17.76 26.33 -38.80
C LYS A 274 17.94 27.84 -38.83
N ARG A 275 17.04 28.57 -39.51
CA ARG A 275 16.99 30.05 -39.46
C ARG A 275 16.43 30.59 -38.14
N VAL A 276 15.55 29.83 -37.51
CA VAL A 276 14.93 30.17 -36.22
C VAL A 276 15.91 30.02 -35.04
N ARG A 277 16.87 29.09 -35.14
CA ARG A 277 17.95 28.94 -34.16
C ARG A 277 18.86 30.17 -34.08
N ASP A 278 19.12 30.84 -35.21
CA ASP A 278 20.03 32.01 -35.26
C ASP A 278 19.52 33.26 -34.52
N ILE A 279 18.19 33.43 -34.37
CA ILE A 279 17.60 34.56 -33.63
C ILE A 279 17.44 34.21 -32.14
N SER A 280 17.17 32.95 -31.81
CA SER A 280 17.01 32.47 -30.43
C SER A 280 18.32 32.24 -29.67
N ASP A 281 19.43 32.01 -30.39
CA ASP A 281 20.73 31.71 -29.78
C ASP A 281 21.46 32.97 -29.29
N LEU A 282 20.88 34.16 -29.52
CA LEU A 282 21.41 35.44 -29.06
C LEU A 282 20.55 35.95 -27.88
N SER A 283 21.04 35.70 -26.66
CA SER A 283 20.64 36.39 -25.42
C SER A 283 19.52 35.75 -24.58
N GLY A 284 19.71 34.48 -24.20
CA GLY A 284 19.65 34.01 -22.80
C GLY A 284 18.46 34.44 -21.92
N GLU A 285 17.51 33.53 -21.78
CA GLU A 285 17.20 32.77 -20.55
C GLU A 285 15.81 32.16 -20.77
N GLY A 286 15.77 30.88 -21.20
CA GLY A 286 14.55 30.19 -21.65
C GLY A 286 13.59 29.80 -20.52
N ASN A 287 13.60 30.56 -19.42
CA ASN A 287 12.78 30.34 -18.23
C ASN A 287 11.72 31.43 -18.08
N ILE A 288 10.70 31.14 -17.28
CA ILE A 288 9.62 32.06 -16.97
C ILE A 288 10.10 33.37 -16.29
N GLU A 289 11.24 33.34 -15.58
CA GLU A 289 11.80 34.51 -14.89
C GLU A 289 12.19 35.62 -15.86
N SER A 290 12.71 35.24 -17.03
CA SER A 290 13.03 36.15 -18.13
C SER A 290 11.79 36.90 -18.62
N MET A 291 10.69 36.17 -18.86
CA MET A 291 9.40 36.77 -19.22
C MET A 291 8.89 37.71 -18.12
N LEU A 292 8.90 37.27 -16.86
CA LEU A 292 8.44 38.08 -15.72
C LEU A 292 9.26 39.36 -15.55
N SER A 293 10.58 39.28 -15.74
CA SER A 293 11.49 40.43 -15.62
C SER A 293 11.19 41.50 -16.67
N VAL A 294 10.96 41.07 -17.92
CA VAL A 294 10.61 41.95 -19.02
C VAL A 294 9.22 42.56 -18.85
N GLU A 295 8.24 41.76 -18.40
CA GLU A 295 6.90 42.22 -18.05
C GLU A 295 6.90 43.27 -16.93
N MET A 296 7.70 43.05 -15.90
CA MET A 296 7.88 44.02 -14.81
C MET A 296 8.47 45.33 -15.32
N ALA A 297 9.45 45.25 -16.20
CA ALA A 297 10.10 46.42 -16.76
C ALA A 297 9.20 47.20 -17.74
N LEU A 298 8.38 46.52 -18.54
CA LEU A 298 7.36 47.18 -19.38
C LEU A 298 6.32 47.89 -18.52
N ARG A 299 5.88 47.27 -17.41
CA ARG A 299 5.01 47.93 -16.44
C ARG A 299 5.65 49.16 -15.80
N GLU A 300 6.94 49.11 -15.50
CA GLU A 300 7.70 50.27 -15.00
C GLU A 300 7.76 51.39 -16.05
N LEU A 301 8.14 51.07 -17.30
CA LEU A 301 8.18 52.00 -18.44
C LEU A 301 6.84 52.71 -18.64
N ALA A 302 5.73 51.94 -18.60
CA ALA A 302 4.37 52.44 -18.70
C ALA A 302 3.95 53.29 -17.49
N SER A 303 4.28 52.86 -16.26
CA SER A 303 3.98 53.60 -15.04
C SER A 303 4.65 54.97 -15.01
N LEU A 304 5.84 55.08 -15.59
CA LEU A 304 6.59 56.32 -15.70
C LEU A 304 6.20 57.15 -16.93
N LYS A 305 5.29 56.61 -17.77
CA LYS A 305 4.80 57.25 -19.01
C LYS A 305 5.94 57.65 -19.96
N VAL A 306 6.98 56.83 -20.00
CA VAL A 306 8.15 57.11 -20.85
C VAL A 306 7.75 57.07 -22.32
N GLU A 307 6.94 56.10 -22.73
CA GLU A 307 6.40 56.00 -24.10
C GLU A 307 5.63 57.27 -24.49
N ASP A 308 4.68 57.72 -23.67
CA ASP A 308 3.89 58.93 -23.92
C ASP A 308 4.80 60.17 -24.06
N ALA A 309 5.80 60.29 -23.19
CA ALA A 309 6.75 61.41 -23.21
C ALA A 309 7.64 61.38 -24.46
N VAL A 310 8.10 60.18 -24.87
CA VAL A 310 8.88 59.97 -26.10
C VAL A 310 8.04 60.34 -27.32
N ILE A 311 6.79 59.87 -27.42
CA ILE A 311 5.88 60.21 -28.53
C ILE A 311 5.67 61.73 -28.61
N LEU A 312 5.48 62.40 -27.47
CA LEU A 312 5.35 63.85 -27.44
C LEU A 312 6.64 64.56 -27.87
N ALA A 313 7.82 64.03 -27.51
CA ALA A 313 9.12 64.57 -27.88
C ALA A 313 9.41 64.40 -29.38
N LEU A 314 9.16 63.21 -29.93
CA LEU A 314 9.27 62.90 -31.36
C LEU A 314 8.39 63.83 -32.21
N ALA A 315 7.22 64.23 -31.71
CA ALA A 315 6.32 65.17 -32.39
C ALA A 315 6.68 66.66 -32.25
N GLN A 316 7.66 67.03 -31.41
CA GLN A 316 8.04 68.43 -31.21
C GLN A 316 8.61 69.11 -32.45
N PRO A 317 9.53 68.51 -33.23
CA PRO A 317 10.10 69.15 -34.43
C PRO A 317 9.01 69.59 -35.41
N ARG A 318 8.05 68.70 -35.70
CA ARG A 318 6.90 68.97 -36.55
C ARG A 318 6.01 70.09 -36.01
N ARG A 319 5.65 70.06 -34.72
CA ARG A 319 4.85 71.13 -34.09
C ARG A 319 5.55 72.48 -34.09
N SER A 320 6.86 72.50 -33.84
CA SER A 320 7.66 73.73 -33.85
C SER A 320 7.74 74.36 -35.25
N ASN A 321 7.82 73.53 -36.30
CA ASN A 321 7.84 73.97 -37.69
C ASN A 321 6.50 74.59 -38.11
N VAL A 322 5.36 74.00 -37.71
CA VAL A 322 4.01 74.54 -37.98
C VAL A 322 3.78 75.89 -37.28
N VAL A 323 4.20 76.01 -36.01
CA VAL A 323 4.10 77.28 -35.25
C VAL A 323 4.96 78.37 -35.88
N ARG A 324 6.17 78.04 -36.34
CA ARG A 324 7.08 79.00 -36.99
C ARG A 324 6.52 79.51 -38.32
N GLN A 325 5.95 78.62 -39.13
CA GLN A 325 5.37 78.98 -40.42
C GLN A 325 4.04 79.76 -40.31
N SER A 326 3.22 79.49 -39.28
CA SER A 326 1.97 80.24 -39.05
C SER A 326 2.19 81.67 -38.54
N SER A 327 3.34 81.96 -37.95
CA SER A 327 3.71 83.28 -37.43
C SER A 327 4.26 84.26 -38.47
N ASP A 328 4.55 83.80 -39.70
CA ASP A 328 5.13 84.62 -40.76
C ASP A 328 4.11 84.89 -41.89
N PRO A 329 3.44 86.06 -41.93
CA PRO A 329 2.32 86.33 -42.84
C PRO A 329 2.71 86.49 -44.32
N LYS A 330 3.98 86.27 -44.69
CA LYS A 330 4.48 86.42 -46.07
C LYS A 330 4.72 85.10 -46.82
N SER A 331 4.62 83.93 -46.17
CA SER A 331 4.90 82.63 -46.80
C SER A 331 3.61 81.85 -47.14
N SER A 332 2.68 82.44 -47.89
CA SER A 332 1.36 81.83 -48.14
C SER A 332 1.27 80.91 -49.37
N ALA A 333 2.37 80.52 -50.02
CA ALA A 333 2.32 79.65 -51.21
C ALA A 333 3.67 78.98 -51.58
N ASP A 334 4.41 78.44 -50.59
CA ASP A 334 5.70 77.79 -50.86
C ASP A 334 5.60 76.26 -50.63
N PRO A 335 6.29 75.40 -51.42
CA PRO A 335 6.31 73.94 -51.24
C PRO A 335 6.72 73.46 -49.83
N LYS A 336 7.36 74.34 -49.05
CA LYS A 336 7.79 74.14 -47.66
C LYS A 336 6.65 73.97 -46.64
N LEU A 337 5.41 74.24 -47.04
CA LEU A 337 4.24 73.93 -46.21
C LEU A 337 4.04 72.41 -46.15
N MET A 338 4.40 71.66 -47.19
CA MET A 338 4.26 70.20 -47.22
C MET A 338 5.21 69.53 -46.22
N ASP A 339 6.48 69.95 -46.20
CA ASP A 339 7.51 69.49 -45.24
C ASP A 339 7.12 69.71 -43.77
N ALA A 340 6.27 70.69 -43.47
CA ALA A 340 5.82 70.96 -42.09
C ALA A 340 4.87 69.90 -41.53
N TYR A 341 4.26 69.09 -42.42
CA TYR A 341 3.39 67.98 -42.06
C TYR A 341 4.05 66.62 -42.33
N GLU A 342 5.28 66.56 -42.82
CA GLU A 342 6.02 65.32 -42.96
C GLU A 342 6.52 64.84 -41.59
N LEU A 343 6.55 63.52 -41.40
CA LEU A 343 7.12 62.92 -40.20
C LEU A 343 8.63 63.12 -40.21
N SER A 344 9.20 63.43 -39.04
CA SER A 344 10.65 63.36 -38.89
C SER A 344 11.15 61.92 -39.10
N GLN A 345 12.44 61.76 -39.41
CA GLN A 345 13.04 60.42 -39.57
C GLN A 345 12.78 59.53 -38.35
N GLU A 346 12.98 60.05 -37.14
CA GLU A 346 12.77 59.31 -35.90
C GLU A 346 11.28 58.97 -35.65
N GLU A 347 10.36 59.90 -35.96
CA GLU A 347 8.92 59.59 -35.94
C GLU A 347 8.57 58.49 -36.95
N SER A 348 9.13 58.54 -38.16
CA SER A 348 8.87 57.55 -39.19
C SER A 348 9.37 56.16 -38.79
N GLU A 349 10.55 56.07 -38.17
CA GLU A 349 11.09 54.83 -37.61
C GLU A 349 10.23 54.31 -36.46
N ASP A 350 9.73 55.18 -35.60
CA ASP A 350 8.82 54.79 -34.51
C ASP A 350 7.50 54.22 -35.05
N VAL A 351 6.95 54.81 -36.11
CA VAL A 351 5.76 54.27 -36.79
C VAL A 351 6.06 52.89 -37.36
N LEU A 352 7.15 52.72 -38.13
CA LEU A 352 7.51 51.42 -38.71
C LEU A 352 7.74 50.34 -37.64
N PHE A 353 8.39 50.72 -36.54
CA PHE A 353 8.64 49.84 -35.40
C PHE A 353 7.31 49.32 -34.80
N LYS A 354 6.33 50.21 -34.62
CA LYS A 354 5.00 49.87 -34.09
C LYS A 354 4.15 49.08 -35.10
N GLU A 355 4.21 49.42 -36.38
CA GLU A 355 3.54 48.65 -37.44
C GLU A 355 4.06 47.20 -37.50
N ALA A 356 5.38 47.02 -37.40
CA ALA A 356 5.99 45.70 -37.36
C ALA A 356 5.55 44.89 -36.11
N TRP A 357 5.50 45.56 -34.94
CA TRP A 357 4.95 44.97 -33.72
C TRP A 357 3.51 44.50 -33.90
N LEU A 358 2.64 45.37 -34.41
CA LEU A 358 1.22 45.07 -34.64
C LEU A 358 1.06 43.93 -35.63
N THR A 359 1.82 43.93 -36.72
CA THR A 359 1.82 42.86 -37.72
C THR A 359 2.18 41.52 -37.10
N TYR A 360 3.22 41.48 -36.25
CA TYR A 360 3.63 40.26 -35.55
C TYR A 360 2.53 39.72 -34.63
N PHE A 361 1.98 40.54 -33.74
CA PHE A 361 0.98 40.08 -32.78
C PHE A 361 -0.34 39.69 -33.43
N TRP A 362 -0.81 40.42 -34.45
CA TRP A 362 -2.02 40.03 -35.19
C TRP A 362 -1.81 38.76 -36.01
N ARG A 363 -0.61 38.52 -36.56
CA ARG A 363 -0.27 37.24 -37.20
C ARG A 363 -0.34 36.11 -36.19
N ARG A 364 0.24 36.30 -35.00
CA ARG A 364 0.22 35.30 -33.93
C ARG A 364 -1.21 35.04 -33.42
N ALA A 365 -2.02 36.09 -33.26
CA ALA A 365 -3.43 35.96 -32.89
C ALA A 365 -4.20 35.10 -33.90
N LYS A 366 -4.00 35.35 -35.19
CA LYS A 366 -4.58 34.52 -36.27
C LYS A 366 -4.14 33.05 -36.17
N MET A 367 -2.86 32.78 -35.95
CA MET A 367 -2.33 31.40 -35.89
C MET A 367 -2.90 30.59 -34.71
N HIS A 368 -3.15 31.25 -33.58
CA HIS A 368 -3.66 30.64 -32.35
C HIS A 368 -5.18 30.76 -32.18
N CYS A 369 -5.91 31.21 -33.21
CA CYS A 369 -7.35 31.45 -33.18
C CYS A 369 -7.80 32.37 -32.02
N VAL A 370 -6.98 33.36 -31.69
CA VAL A 370 -7.30 34.43 -30.72
C VAL A 370 -7.99 35.56 -31.47
N GLU A 371 -9.16 36.00 -30.97
CA GLU A 371 -10.00 37.02 -31.63
C GLU A 371 -10.24 36.71 -33.12
N GLU A 372 -10.67 35.46 -33.42
CA GLU A 372 -10.79 34.91 -34.77
C GLU A 372 -11.64 35.78 -35.73
N ASP A 373 -12.63 36.50 -35.20
CA ASP A 373 -13.53 37.37 -35.95
C ASP A 373 -12.84 38.63 -36.51
N ILE A 374 -11.76 39.10 -35.88
CA ILE A 374 -11.07 40.34 -36.26
C ILE A 374 -9.59 40.16 -36.58
N ALA A 375 -8.94 39.09 -36.11
CA ALA A 375 -7.50 38.93 -36.22
C ALA A 375 -7.01 38.95 -37.67
N GLU A 376 -7.75 38.32 -38.59
CA GLU A 376 -7.41 38.34 -40.02
C GLU A 376 -7.59 39.72 -40.64
N GLU A 377 -8.69 40.41 -40.34
CA GLU A 377 -8.93 41.76 -40.84
C GLU A 377 -7.81 42.72 -40.40
N ARG A 378 -7.42 42.65 -39.12
CA ARG A 378 -6.35 43.49 -38.57
C ARG A 378 -4.99 43.14 -39.11
N LEU A 379 -4.68 41.86 -39.28
CA LEU A 379 -3.44 41.43 -39.93
C LEU A 379 -3.36 41.98 -41.37
N GLN A 380 -4.43 41.83 -42.17
CA GLN A 380 -4.45 42.32 -43.54
C GLN A 380 -4.34 43.86 -43.60
N PHE A 381 -4.96 44.57 -42.67
CA PHE A 381 -4.83 46.02 -42.56
C PHE A 381 -3.37 46.47 -42.43
N TRP A 382 -2.59 45.84 -41.54
CA TRP A 382 -1.17 46.18 -41.34
C TRP A 382 -0.29 45.71 -42.51
N ILE A 383 -0.55 44.52 -43.08
CA ILE A 383 0.18 44.02 -44.26
C ILE A 383 0.02 44.96 -45.46
N ASN A 384 -1.18 45.48 -45.70
CA ASN A 384 -1.45 46.35 -46.85
C ASN A 384 -0.75 47.71 -46.77
N ARG A 385 -0.37 48.14 -45.57
CA ARG A 385 0.37 49.39 -45.32
C ARG A 385 1.87 49.20 -45.33
N SER A 386 2.33 48.00 -44.95
CA SER A 386 3.75 47.67 -44.93
C SER A 386 4.43 47.89 -46.29
N GLY A 387 5.48 48.70 -46.32
CA GLY A 387 6.27 49.01 -47.52
C GLY A 387 5.98 50.38 -48.17
N GLN A 388 5.04 51.15 -47.63
CA GLN A 388 4.85 52.56 -47.99
C GLN A 388 5.64 53.47 -47.03
N THR A 389 5.96 54.69 -47.46
CA THR A 389 6.56 55.70 -46.58
C THR A 389 5.54 56.13 -45.53
N PRO A 390 5.84 56.04 -44.21
CA PRO A 390 4.90 56.40 -43.16
C PRO A 390 4.37 57.82 -43.30
N THR A 391 3.06 57.96 -43.14
CA THR A 391 2.36 59.25 -43.16
C THR A 391 1.98 59.70 -41.76
N THR A 392 1.59 60.96 -41.61
CA THR A 392 1.07 61.45 -40.32
C THR A 392 -0.19 60.74 -39.84
N HIS A 393 -0.99 60.19 -40.76
CA HIS A 393 -2.15 59.38 -40.39
C HIS A 393 -1.72 58.03 -39.78
N ASP A 394 -0.66 57.42 -40.32
CA ASP A 394 -0.11 56.16 -39.79
C ASP A 394 0.36 56.32 -38.35
N SER A 395 0.94 57.48 -37.99
CA SER A 395 1.31 57.78 -36.60
C SER A 395 0.14 57.75 -35.61
N VAL A 396 -1.09 58.05 -36.06
CA VAL A 396 -2.29 57.96 -35.21
C VAL A 396 -2.84 56.54 -35.20
N ASP A 397 -2.78 55.86 -36.33
CA ASP A 397 -3.32 54.51 -36.46
C ASP A 397 -2.50 53.49 -35.67
N VAL A 398 -1.17 53.59 -35.64
CA VAL A 398 -0.34 52.69 -34.82
C VAL A 398 -0.67 52.83 -33.34
N GLU A 399 -0.90 54.05 -32.84
CA GLU A 399 -1.33 54.27 -31.45
C GLU A 399 -2.69 53.64 -31.17
N ARG A 400 -3.64 53.80 -32.11
CA ARG A 400 -4.96 53.16 -31.99
C ARG A 400 -4.84 51.63 -31.99
N GLY A 401 -4.00 51.08 -32.86
CA GLY A 401 -3.73 49.64 -32.95
C GLY A 401 -3.13 49.08 -31.67
N LEU A 402 -2.17 49.78 -31.06
CA LEU A 402 -1.57 49.37 -29.79
C LEU A 402 -2.57 49.44 -28.63
N ILE A 403 -3.39 50.49 -28.59
CA ILE A 403 -4.47 50.62 -27.59
C ILE A 403 -5.48 49.48 -27.75
N GLU A 404 -5.84 49.13 -28.98
CA GLU A 404 -6.75 48.02 -29.26
C GLU A 404 -6.17 46.68 -28.83
N LEU A 405 -4.92 46.38 -29.21
CA LEU A 405 -4.22 45.15 -28.81
C LEU A 405 -4.21 45.02 -27.28
N ARG A 406 -3.92 46.11 -26.56
CA ARG A 406 -3.96 46.15 -25.09
C ARG A 406 -5.36 45.98 -24.51
N LYS A 407 -6.37 46.61 -25.11
CA LYS A 407 -7.78 46.54 -24.64
C LYS A 407 -8.38 45.14 -24.79
N LEU A 408 -8.03 44.45 -25.87
CA LEU A 408 -8.44 43.07 -26.12
C LEU A 408 -7.59 42.08 -25.32
N GLY A 409 -6.47 42.53 -24.73
CA GLY A 409 -5.58 41.66 -23.98
C GLY A 409 -4.95 40.57 -24.85
N ILE A 410 -4.65 40.87 -26.13
CA ILE A 410 -4.15 39.89 -27.10
C ILE A 410 -2.93 39.13 -26.58
N GLU A 411 -1.97 39.83 -25.95
CA GLU A 411 -0.76 39.19 -25.40
C GLU A 411 -1.10 38.16 -24.31
N GLN A 412 -2.04 38.49 -23.42
CA GLN A 412 -2.51 37.57 -22.36
C GLN A 412 -3.24 36.36 -22.97
N GLN A 413 -4.11 36.60 -23.95
CA GLN A 413 -4.82 35.51 -24.64
C GLN A 413 -3.85 34.58 -25.40
N LEU A 414 -2.82 35.15 -26.03
CA LEU A 414 -1.76 34.38 -26.71
C LEU A 414 -0.93 33.55 -25.73
N TRP A 415 -0.61 34.11 -24.56
CA TRP A 415 0.06 33.38 -23.49
C TRP A 415 -0.76 32.18 -23.01
N GLU A 416 -2.06 32.37 -22.78
CA GLU A 416 -2.99 31.30 -22.38
C GLU A 416 -3.16 30.24 -23.49
N ALA A 417 -3.29 30.67 -24.75
CA ALA A 417 -3.41 29.79 -25.89
C ALA A 417 -2.15 28.91 -26.07
N SER A 418 -0.96 29.50 -25.95
CA SER A 418 0.33 28.79 -26.08
C SER A 418 0.50 27.69 -25.01
N ARG A 419 -0.11 27.86 -23.84
CA ARG A 419 0.07 26.96 -22.68
C ARG A 419 -1.06 25.96 -22.46
N LYS A 420 -2.14 26.06 -23.23
CA LYS A 420 -3.33 25.20 -23.11
C LYS A 420 -3.02 23.71 -23.25
N GLU A 421 -2.03 23.33 -24.06
CA GLU A 421 -1.61 21.93 -24.24
C GLU A 421 -0.78 21.39 -23.06
N ILE A 422 -0.03 22.26 -22.37
CA ILE A 422 0.78 21.91 -21.19
C ILE A 422 -0.14 21.69 -19.97
N ASP A 423 -1.29 22.36 -19.95
CA ASP A 423 -2.25 22.31 -18.85
C ASP A 423 -3.21 21.11 -18.89
N GLN A 424 -3.29 20.40 -20.02
CA GLN A 424 -4.06 19.17 -20.07
C GLN A 424 -3.27 18.00 -19.47
N PRO A 425 -3.78 17.36 -18.40
CA PRO A 425 -3.23 16.06 -18.01
C PRO A 425 -3.45 15.12 -19.20
N SER A 426 -2.39 14.50 -19.71
CA SER A 426 -2.50 13.48 -20.75
C SER A 426 -3.45 12.36 -20.29
N VAL A 427 -4.73 12.45 -20.67
CA VAL A 427 -5.75 11.40 -20.46
C VAL A 427 -5.72 10.50 -21.68
N THR A 428 -4.58 9.88 -21.95
CA THR A 428 -4.46 8.86 -22.99
C THR A 428 -3.49 7.80 -22.53
N ASN A 429 -4.00 6.84 -21.76
CA ASN A 429 -3.58 5.44 -21.89
C ASN A 429 -4.59 4.52 -21.20
N GLY A 430 -5.02 3.48 -21.94
CA GLY A 430 -5.67 2.32 -21.34
C GLY A 430 -7.06 1.93 -21.85
N LYS A 431 -7.34 1.99 -23.16
CA LYS A 431 -8.42 1.16 -23.74
C LYS A 431 -7.87 0.21 -24.80
N MET A 432 -7.01 -0.71 -24.37
CA MET A 432 -6.86 -2.01 -25.04
C MET A 432 -8.05 -2.87 -24.60
N THR A 433 -9.17 -2.75 -25.31
CA THR A 433 -10.20 -3.79 -25.28
C THR A 433 -9.85 -4.81 -26.35
N ALA A 434 -9.43 -5.98 -25.86
CA ALA A 434 -9.33 -7.21 -26.61
C ALA A 434 -10.66 -7.51 -27.32
N GLU A 435 -10.64 -7.52 -28.66
CA GLU A 435 -11.64 -8.27 -29.41
C GLU A 435 -11.08 -9.68 -29.62
N SER A 436 -11.66 -10.58 -28.83
CA SER A 436 -11.45 -12.00 -28.83
C SER A 436 -11.88 -12.58 -30.17
N GLU A 437 -10.98 -13.34 -30.80
CA GLU A 437 -11.34 -14.46 -31.65
C GLU A 437 -12.38 -15.33 -30.93
N ALA A 438 -13.52 -15.57 -31.57
CA ALA A 438 -14.32 -16.79 -31.45
C ALA A 438 -15.41 -16.79 -32.53
N SER A 439 -15.12 -17.46 -33.65
CA SER A 439 -16.14 -18.00 -34.55
C SER A 439 -16.91 -19.15 -33.88
N PRO A 440 -18.11 -19.44 -34.39
CA PRO A 440 -18.27 -20.70 -35.13
C PRO A 440 -18.42 -20.50 -36.64
#